data_AF-A0A3C1PNK5-F1
#
_entry.id   AF-A0A3C1PNK5-F1
#
_cell.length_a   1.000
_cell.length_b   1.000
_cell.length_c   1.000
_cell.angle_alpha   90.00
_cell.angle_beta   90.00
_cell.angle_gamma   90.00
#
_symmetry.space_group_name_H-M   'P 1'
#
loop_
_entity.id
_entity.type
_entity.pdbx_description
1 polymer ?
#
loop_
_entity_poly.entity_id
_entity_poly.type
_entity_poly.pdbx_seq_one_letter_code
_entity_poly.pdbx_strand_id
1 'polypeptide(L)'
;MNYYRLYIDTKSEEIYNLVSEILQTEPTILDNRKVNGTKPSWCLAIDEKDEYIDYINLYLDLLEPKFSDLEKIGIDRNDITIWRVYEYQQQCSLEITPQEMRRLGNNNITLCIDCFEI
;
A
#
# COMPACT_ATOMS: atom_id res chain seq x y z
N MET A 1 -14.97 -8.25 5.47
CA MET A 1 -13.59 -8.63 5.14
C MET A 1 -12.75 -7.38 5.10
N ASN A 2 -11.70 -7.32 5.90
CA ASN A 2 -10.86 -6.15 6.05
C ASN A 2 -9.43 -6.47 5.65
N TYR A 3 -8.77 -5.54 5.00
CA TYR A 3 -7.38 -5.73 4.58
C TYR A 3 -6.65 -4.41 4.43
N TYR A 4 -5.34 -4.50 4.63
CA TYR A 4 -4.38 -3.43 4.42
C TYR A 4 -3.65 -3.68 3.12
N ARG A 5 -3.39 -2.64 2.33
CA ARG A 5 -2.62 -2.78 1.09
C ARG A 5 -1.60 -1.67 0.94
N LEU A 6 -0.44 -2.01 0.41
CA LEU A 6 0.53 -1.08 -0.14
C LEU A 6 0.49 -1.21 -1.65
N TYR A 7 0.13 -0.14 -2.34
CA TYR A 7 0.14 -0.05 -3.80
C TYR A 7 1.29 0.82 -4.30
N ILE A 8 1.90 0.40 -5.40
CA ILE A 8 2.90 1.16 -6.16
C ILE A 8 2.50 1.11 -7.64
N ASP A 9 2.27 2.26 -8.28
CA ASP A 9 2.05 2.33 -9.73
C ASP A 9 3.39 2.14 -10.45
N THR A 10 3.58 0.97 -11.07
CA THR A 10 4.88 0.61 -11.65
C THR A 10 5.01 1.07 -13.09
N LYS A 11 3.92 1.51 -13.73
CA LYS A 11 3.88 2.01 -15.13
C LYS A 11 4.28 0.98 -16.22
N SER A 12 5.09 -0.03 -15.90
CA SER A 12 5.52 -1.14 -16.76
C SER A 12 5.81 -2.41 -15.95
N GLU A 13 5.94 -3.55 -16.63
CA GLU A 13 6.25 -4.86 -16.03
C GLU A 13 7.73 -4.96 -15.58
N GLU A 14 8.64 -4.28 -16.28
CA GLU A 14 10.05 -4.21 -15.88
C GLU A 14 10.20 -3.56 -14.49
N ILE A 15 9.58 -2.39 -14.31
CA ILE A 15 9.58 -1.69 -13.03
C ILE A 15 8.88 -2.51 -11.94
N TYR A 16 7.81 -3.24 -12.30
CA TYR A 16 7.14 -4.13 -11.35
C TYR A 16 8.07 -5.18 -10.75
N ASN A 17 8.91 -5.81 -11.58
CA ASN A 17 9.85 -6.81 -11.11
C ASN A 17 10.97 -6.18 -10.27
N LEU A 18 11.50 -5.02 -10.69
CA LEU A 18 12.51 -4.27 -9.94
C LEU A 18 12.01 -3.83 -8.56
N VAL A 19 10.74 -3.47 -8.42
CA VAL A 19 10.13 -3.14 -7.11
C VAL A 19 10.21 -4.35 -6.16
N SER A 20 9.84 -5.55 -6.63
CA SER A 20 9.93 -6.78 -5.81
C SER A 20 11.36 -7.05 -5.35
N GLU A 21 12.35 -6.84 -6.22
CA GLU A 21 13.77 -7.03 -5.91
C GLU A 21 14.27 -6.00 -4.88
N ILE A 22 13.93 -4.72 -5.04
CA ILE A 22 14.36 -3.64 -4.15
C ILE A 22 13.76 -3.82 -2.75
N LEU A 23 12.46 -4.14 -2.69
CA LEU A 23 11.72 -4.35 -1.45
C LEU A 23 11.98 -5.73 -0.83
N GLN A 24 12.64 -6.64 -1.56
CA GLN A 24 12.91 -8.02 -1.13
C GLN A 24 11.64 -8.72 -0.64
N THR A 25 10.53 -8.47 -1.33
CA THR A 25 9.19 -8.87 -0.92
C THR A 25 8.41 -9.35 -2.13
N GLU A 26 7.76 -10.50 -2.00
CA GLU A 26 6.87 -11.01 -3.04
C GLU A 26 5.53 -10.27 -3.02
N PRO A 27 5.05 -9.75 -4.16
CA PRO A 27 3.77 -9.08 -4.24
C PRO A 27 2.60 -10.05 -4.05
N THR A 28 1.51 -9.55 -3.47
CA THR A 28 0.24 -10.28 -3.44
C THR A 28 -0.42 -10.26 -4.81
N ILE A 29 -0.71 -11.44 -5.35
CA ILE A 29 -1.46 -11.59 -6.60
C ILE A 29 -2.94 -11.36 -6.30
N LEU A 30 -3.45 -10.17 -6.66
CA LEU A 30 -4.88 -9.87 -6.63
C LEU A 30 -5.53 -10.32 -7.95
N ASP A 31 -6.66 -11.03 -7.89
CA ASP A 31 -7.39 -11.56 -9.06
C ASP A 31 -7.87 -10.49 -10.07
N ASN A 32 -7.76 -9.21 -9.70
CA ASN A 32 -8.23 -8.06 -10.48
C ASN A 32 -7.32 -7.68 -11.67
N ARG A 33 -6.26 -8.46 -11.96
CA ARG A 33 -5.38 -8.26 -13.14
C ARG A 33 -6.08 -8.43 -14.51
N LYS A 34 -7.38 -8.72 -14.53
CA LYS A 34 -8.19 -8.93 -15.75
C LYS A 34 -9.03 -7.73 -16.18
N VAL A 35 -8.71 -6.51 -15.75
CA VAL A 35 -9.29 -5.31 -16.38
C VAL A 35 -8.36 -4.87 -17.52
N ASN A 36 -8.75 -5.24 -18.75
CA ASN A 36 -8.05 -4.94 -20.00
C ASN A 36 -7.49 -3.50 -20.03
N GLY A 37 -6.15 -3.36 -20.07
CA GLY A 37 -5.47 -2.11 -20.39
C GLY A 37 -4.97 -1.25 -19.22
N THR A 38 -5.18 -1.64 -17.96
CA THR A 38 -4.55 -0.94 -16.82
C THR A 38 -3.08 -1.35 -16.67
N LYS A 39 -2.20 -0.37 -16.54
CA LYS A 39 -0.76 -0.57 -16.25
C LYS A 39 -0.60 -1.47 -15.02
N PRO A 40 0.44 -2.32 -14.94
CA PRO A 40 0.66 -3.14 -13.76
C PRO A 40 0.85 -2.25 -12.53
N SER A 41 0.24 -2.65 -11.42
CA SER A 41 0.50 -2.06 -10.11
C SER A 41 1.04 -3.16 -9.20
N TRP A 42 2.12 -2.86 -8.50
CA TRP A 42 2.66 -3.73 -7.47
C TRP A 42 1.83 -3.57 -6.20
N CYS A 43 1.50 -4.68 -5.55
CA CYS A 43 0.67 -4.67 -4.35
C CYS A 43 1.22 -5.65 -3.31
N LEU A 44 1.29 -5.21 -2.06
CA LEU A 44 1.43 -6.09 -0.89
C LEU A 44 0.18 -5.95 -0.05
N ALA A 45 -0.52 -7.05 0.20
CA ALA A 45 -1.75 -7.07 0.99
C ALA A 45 -1.57 -7.89 2.27
N ILE A 46 -2.20 -7.43 3.35
CA ILE A 46 -2.29 -8.11 4.62
C ILE A 46 -3.77 -8.19 5.00
N ASP A 47 -4.29 -9.40 5.17
CA ASP A 47 -5.64 -9.59 5.67
C ASP A 47 -5.68 -9.24 7.16
N GLU A 48 -6.60 -8.34 7.54
CA GLU A 48 -6.84 -8.03 8.94
C GLU A 48 -7.52 -9.23 9.60
N LYS A 49 -6.89 -9.74 10.65
CA LYS A 49 -7.41 -10.80 11.53
C LYS A 49 -7.76 -10.18 12.88
N ASP A 50 -8.00 -11.01 13.90
CA ASP A 50 -8.37 -10.55 15.25
C ASP A 50 -7.25 -9.73 15.96
N GLU A 51 -6.03 -9.73 15.44
CA GLU A 51 -4.91 -8.96 16.00
C GLU A 51 -4.77 -7.60 15.30
N TYR A 52 -4.59 -6.54 16.11
CA TYR A 52 -4.29 -5.21 15.61
C TYR A 52 -2.95 -5.19 14.86
N ILE A 53 -2.95 -4.55 13.69
CA ILE A 53 -1.75 -4.35 12.87
C ILE A 53 -1.56 -2.85 12.66
N ASP A 54 -0.41 -2.34 13.10
CA ASP A 54 0.04 -0.98 12.76
C ASP A 54 0.57 -0.94 11.32
N TYR A 55 -0.37 -1.07 10.38
CA TYR A 55 -0.08 -1.24 8.96
C TYR A 55 0.61 -0.03 8.34
N ILE A 56 0.34 1.18 8.84
CA ILE A 56 0.97 2.40 8.35
C ILE A 56 2.46 2.37 8.67
N ASN A 57 2.85 2.14 9.93
CA ASN A 57 4.26 2.08 10.28
C ASN A 57 4.94 0.87 9.65
N LEU A 58 4.26 -0.30 9.58
CA LEU A 58 4.80 -1.48 8.90
C LEU A 58 5.19 -1.20 7.45
N TYR A 59 4.30 -0.57 6.66
CA TYR A 59 4.61 -0.26 5.27
C TYR A 59 5.63 0.87 5.13
N LEU A 60 5.61 1.87 6.02
CA LEU A 60 6.61 2.93 5.99
C LEU A 60 8.01 2.41 6.35
N ASP A 61 8.13 1.51 7.32
CA ASP A 61 9.40 0.88 7.70
C ASP A 61 9.97 0.02 6.56
N LEU A 62 9.11 -0.58 5.73
CA LEU A 62 9.50 -1.28 4.50
C LEU A 62 10.02 -0.31 3.42
N LEU A 63 9.38 0.85 3.26
CA LEU A 63 9.62 1.79 2.16
C LEU A 63 10.76 2.79 2.44
N GLU A 64 10.81 3.35 3.64
CA GLU A 64 11.72 4.45 4.01
C GLU A 64 13.20 4.15 3.71
N PRO A 65 13.73 2.95 4.01
CA PRO A 65 15.11 2.61 3.69
C PRO A 65 15.37 2.44 2.18
N LYS A 66 14.32 2.34 1.37
CA LYS A 66 14.37 1.93 -0.05
C LYS A 66 13.97 3.04 -1.03
N PHE A 67 13.49 4.17 -0.53
CA PHE A 67 13.05 5.29 -1.37
C PHE A 67 14.10 5.75 -2.38
N SER A 68 15.38 5.83 -1.99
CA SER A 68 16.44 6.23 -2.93
C SER A 68 16.60 5.25 -4.09
N ASP A 69 16.42 3.96 -3.85
CA ASP A 69 16.54 2.94 -4.89
C ASP A 69 15.29 2.88 -5.76
N LEU A 70 14.11 3.05 -5.17
CA LEU A 70 12.84 3.17 -5.90
C LEU A 70 12.84 4.39 -6.84
N GLU A 71 13.43 5.51 -6.41
CA GLU A 71 13.53 6.72 -7.24
C GLU A 71 14.39 6.50 -8.49
N LYS A 72 15.49 5.74 -8.37
CA LYS A 72 16.40 5.44 -9.49
C LYS A 72 15.70 4.67 -10.62
N ILE A 73 14.64 3.94 -10.30
CA ILE A 73 13.83 3.20 -11.28
C ILE A 73 12.57 3.96 -11.69
N GLY A 74 12.42 5.22 -11.28
CA GLY A 74 11.31 6.10 -11.71
C GLY A 74 10.03 5.99 -10.88
N ILE A 75 10.10 5.45 -9.66
CA ILE A 75 9.00 5.46 -8.68
C ILE A 75 9.12 6.69 -7.77
N ASP A 76 8.19 7.62 -7.93
CA ASP A 76 8.01 8.75 -7.05
C ASP A 76 7.12 8.39 -5.85
N ARG A 77 7.15 9.17 -4.79
CA ARG A 77 6.36 8.91 -3.56
C ARG A 77 4.87 9.10 -3.83
N ASN A 78 4.52 9.94 -4.80
CA ASN A 78 3.16 10.08 -5.31
C ASN A 78 2.65 8.83 -6.05
N ASP A 79 3.53 7.93 -6.51
CA ASP A 79 3.14 6.66 -7.12
C ASP A 79 2.78 5.61 -6.04
N ILE A 80 2.98 5.92 -4.75
CA ILE A 80 2.81 5.02 -3.62
C ILE A 80 1.55 5.40 -2.84
N THR A 81 0.69 4.43 -2.54
CA THR A 81 -0.49 4.63 -1.71
C THR A 81 -0.68 3.48 -0.74
N ILE A 82 -0.91 3.80 0.53
CA ILE A 82 -1.32 2.82 1.55
C ILE A 82 -2.84 2.85 1.63
N TRP A 83 -3.47 1.68 1.61
CA TRP A 83 -4.91 1.52 1.65
C TRP A 83 -5.34 0.76 2.90
N ARG A 84 -6.44 1.21 3.49
CA ARG A 84 -7.25 0.42 4.41
C ARG A 84 -8.59 0.17 3.75
N VAL A 85 -8.93 -1.10 3.56
CA VAL A 85 -10.28 -1.47 3.13
C VAL A 85 -11.00 -2.10 4.32
N TYR A 86 -12.15 -1.52 4.65
CA TYR A 86 -12.85 -1.78 5.90
C TYR A 86 -14.33 -2.03 5.64
N GLU A 87 -14.73 -3.28 5.81
CA GLU A 87 -16.10 -3.74 5.76
C GLU A 87 -16.72 -3.71 7.17
N TYR A 88 -17.94 -3.20 7.29
CA TYR A 88 -18.59 -3.04 8.58
C TYR A 88 -20.10 -3.23 8.54
N GLN A 89 -20.69 -3.58 9.70
CA GLN A 89 -22.15 -3.73 9.87
C GLN A 89 -22.80 -2.61 10.67
N GLN A 90 -22.03 -1.86 11.46
CA GLN A 90 -22.58 -0.82 12.35
C GLN A 90 -21.70 0.42 12.41
N GLN A 91 -20.41 0.26 12.69
CA GLN A 91 -19.49 1.38 12.85
C GLN A 91 -18.20 1.15 12.08
N CYS A 92 -17.69 2.22 11.47
CA CYS A 92 -16.41 2.26 10.78
C CYS A 92 -15.45 3.26 11.40
N SER A 93 -15.45 3.33 12.73
CA SER A 93 -14.54 4.20 13.48
C SER A 93 -13.10 3.77 13.25
N LEU A 94 -12.27 4.70 12.79
CA LEU A 94 -10.84 4.48 12.58
C LEU A 94 -10.07 5.51 13.40
N GLU A 95 -9.07 5.02 14.13
CA GLU A 95 -8.12 5.86 14.83
C GLU A 95 -6.78 5.79 14.10
N ILE A 96 -6.17 6.96 13.88
CA ILE A 96 -4.85 7.11 13.28
C ILE A 96 -4.10 8.13 14.12
N THR A 97 -2.89 7.77 14.56
CA THR A 97 -2.14 8.61 15.48
C THR A 97 -1.55 9.83 14.77
N PRO A 98 -1.34 10.97 15.47
CA PRO A 98 -0.65 12.12 14.89
C PRO A 98 0.76 11.80 14.38
N GLN A 99 1.42 10.79 14.96
CA GLN A 99 2.74 10.33 14.53
C GLN A 99 2.67 9.65 13.15
N GLU A 100 1.73 8.73 12.94
CA GLU A 100 1.50 8.09 11.63
C GLU A 100 1.18 9.13 10.56
N MET A 101 0.25 10.05 10.85
CA MET A 101 -0.13 11.12 9.92
C MET A 101 1.06 12.01 9.55
N ARG A 102 1.94 12.31 10.50
CA ARG A 102 3.16 13.08 10.25
C ARG A 102 4.13 12.31 9.35
N ARG A 103 4.35 11.01 9.60
CA ARG A 103 5.26 10.20 8.75
C ARG A 103 4.72 10.09 7.33
N LEU A 104 3.42 9.86 7.15
CA LEU A 104 2.76 9.86 5.84
C LEU A 104 2.99 11.19 5.12
N GLY A 105 2.69 12.31 5.78
CA GLY A 105 2.87 13.65 5.21
C GLY A 105 4.31 13.99 4.86
N ASN A 106 5.26 13.65 5.73
CA ASN A 106 6.69 13.90 5.49
C ASN A 106 7.23 13.08 4.31
N ASN A 107 6.69 11.89 4.08
CA ASN A 107 7.08 11.02 2.96
C ASN A 107 6.22 11.25 1.71
N ASN A 108 5.26 12.18 1.75
CA ASN A 108 4.31 12.44 0.67
C ASN A 108 3.58 11.18 0.18
N ILE A 109 3.21 10.29 1.13
CA ILE A 109 2.47 9.06 0.85
C ILE A 109 1.00 9.28 1.15
N THR A 110 0.15 8.91 0.18
CA THR A 110 -1.30 8.98 0.35
C THR A 110 -1.80 7.81 1.19
N LEU A 111 -2.66 8.10 2.17
CA LEU A 111 -3.49 7.10 2.83
C LEU A 111 -4.88 7.12 2.21
N CYS A 112 -5.29 6.01 1.61
CA CYS A 112 -6.63 5.77 1.12
C CYS A 112 -7.40 4.90 2.13
N ILE A 113 -8.64 5.29 2.41
CA ILE A 113 -9.54 4.53 3.29
C ILE A 113 -10.80 4.27 2.48
N ASP A 114 -11.08 3.00 2.24
CA ASP A 114 -12.28 2.54 1.54
C ASP A 114 -13.16 1.78 2.54
N CYS A 115 -14.28 2.37 2.91
CA CYS A 115 -15.22 1.80 3.87
C CYS A 115 -16.53 1.45 3.17
N PHE A 116 -17.02 0.23 3.38
CA PHE A 116 -18.32 -0.18 2.85
C PHE A 116 -19.13 -0.99 3.87
N GLU A 117 -20.43 -0.68 3.92
CA GLU A 117 -21.39 -1.35 4.77
C GLU A 117 -21.89 -2.65 4.12
N ILE A 118 -22.10 -3.70 4.92
CA ILE A 118 -22.68 -4.99 4.49
C ILE A 118 -24.02 -5.31 5.15
#